data_AF-A0AAD5XSN5-F1
#
_entry.id   AF-A0AAD5XSN5-F1
#
_cell.length_a   1.000
_cell.length_b   1.000
_cell.length_c   1.000
_cell.angle_alpha   90.00
_cell.angle_beta   90.00
_cell.angle_gamma   90.00
#
_symmetry.space_group_name_H-M   'P 1'
#
loop_
_entity.id
_entity.type
_entity.pdbx_description
1 polymer ?
#
loop_
_entity_poly.entity_id
_entity_poly.type
_entity_poly.pdbx_seq_one_letter_code
_entity_poly.pdbx_strand_id
1 'polypeptide(L)'
;MSSPSFAAAVTARSLLLSSLARRPGPLAPPATRSLSTALLCRTPSPLAPTRLPSAAATLVPFHPLAPRPLVHNFTQHRHAVANFRPKKLKHKKAHKGFWPTHTGGSLRGTTVYYGDYGLQALEGGRLSDKQLDSARVAIRRVLKQEKGSRFFLRCFPDRPVTSKGAETRMGKGKGAVDYFATFVAAGRVIVEVKGVRKELAEKAMRIAAAGFGIRTRFIVADKENRMPPRVLPAFVRERLARQEFAEFDATQAAKVAPTSGRTGLRRAKAEGTTAKAKTVEPSKV
;
A
#
# COMPACT_ATOMS: atom_id res chain seq x y z
N MET A 1 26.85 -27.18 -69.60
CA MET A 1 27.69 -27.65 -68.48
C MET A 1 26.77 -27.92 -67.31
N SER A 2 26.54 -29.21 -67.07
CA SER A 2 25.59 -29.81 -66.16
C SER A 2 26.08 -29.74 -64.71
N SER A 3 25.29 -29.17 -63.81
CA SER A 3 25.50 -29.26 -62.36
C SER A 3 24.54 -30.32 -61.76
N PRO A 4 25.03 -31.15 -60.81
CA PRO A 4 24.31 -32.34 -60.38
C PRO A 4 23.37 -32.10 -59.19
N SER A 5 22.27 -32.84 -59.20
CA SER A 5 21.36 -33.12 -58.10
C SER A 5 22.10 -33.80 -56.93
N PHE A 6 21.86 -33.33 -55.70
CA PHE A 6 22.20 -34.07 -54.48
C PHE A 6 20.95 -34.38 -53.68
N ALA A 7 20.75 -35.67 -53.46
CA ALA A 7 19.63 -36.29 -52.77
C ALA A 7 19.66 -35.99 -51.26
N ALA A 8 18.54 -35.53 -50.71
CA ALA A 8 18.30 -35.47 -49.28
C ALA A 8 17.65 -36.78 -48.83
N ALA A 9 18.40 -37.59 -48.08
CA ALA A 9 17.94 -38.83 -47.51
C ALA A 9 16.88 -38.58 -46.42
N VAL A 10 15.68 -39.09 -46.66
CA VAL A 10 14.59 -39.25 -45.69
C VAL A 10 14.97 -40.37 -44.74
N THR A 11 15.08 -40.10 -43.44
CA THR A 11 15.13 -41.16 -42.42
C THR A 11 13.91 -41.03 -41.51
N ALA A 12 12.93 -41.89 -41.77
CA ALA A 12 11.73 -42.06 -40.97
C ALA A 12 12.09 -42.65 -39.60
N ARG A 13 11.72 -41.96 -38.52
CA ARG A 13 11.77 -42.53 -37.17
C ARG A 13 10.46 -43.28 -36.90
N SER A 14 10.56 -44.60 -36.99
CA SER A 14 9.51 -45.57 -36.68
C SER A 14 9.16 -45.55 -35.18
N LEU A 15 7.86 -45.53 -34.91
CA LEU A 15 7.22 -45.76 -33.62
C LEU A 15 7.15 -47.26 -33.36
N LEU A 16 7.63 -47.74 -32.21
CA LEU A 16 7.18 -49.01 -31.63
C LEU A 16 7.01 -48.90 -30.11
N LEU A 17 5.74 -49.08 -29.71
CA LEU A 17 5.27 -49.43 -28.39
C LEU A 17 5.65 -50.88 -28.05
N SER A 18 6.13 -51.13 -26.84
CA SER A 18 5.90 -52.35 -26.03
C SER A 18 6.65 -52.16 -24.70
N SER A 19 6.01 -52.03 -23.54
CA SER A 19 5.30 -53.05 -22.73
C SER A 19 6.02 -53.26 -21.40
N LEU A 20 5.24 -53.60 -20.37
CA LEU A 20 5.60 -54.16 -19.06
C LEU A 20 5.99 -53.22 -17.90
N ALA A 21 4.93 -52.76 -17.22
CA ALA A 21 4.66 -53.08 -15.81
C ALA A 21 5.80 -52.94 -14.79
N ARG A 22 5.91 -51.76 -14.17
CA ARG A 22 6.42 -51.64 -12.80
C ARG A 22 5.26 -51.79 -11.81
N ARG A 23 5.35 -52.84 -11.00
CA ARG A 23 4.46 -53.15 -9.87
C ARG A 23 4.41 -51.97 -8.88
N PRO A 24 3.23 -51.51 -8.42
CA PRO A 24 3.14 -50.74 -7.19
C PRO A 24 3.25 -51.70 -5.99
N GLY A 25 4.21 -51.46 -5.09
CA GLY A 25 4.33 -52.19 -3.83
C GLY A 25 3.15 -51.91 -2.89
N PRO A 26 2.80 -52.84 -1.99
CA PRO A 26 1.61 -52.72 -1.16
C PRO A 26 1.76 -51.67 -0.05
N LEU A 27 0.63 -51.02 0.19
CA LEU A 27 0.34 -50.01 1.18
C LEU A 27 0.54 -50.54 2.62
N ALA A 28 1.19 -49.75 3.47
CA ALA A 28 1.24 -49.99 4.91
C ALA A 28 -0.16 -49.79 5.55
N PRO A 29 -0.59 -50.67 6.47
CA PRO A 29 -1.87 -50.50 7.16
C PRO A 29 -1.80 -49.48 8.31
N PRO A 30 -2.92 -48.82 8.64
CA PRO A 30 -2.99 -47.85 9.74
C PRO A 30 -2.98 -48.55 11.11
N ALA A 31 -2.20 -48.00 12.04
CA ALA A 31 -2.15 -48.43 13.43
C ALA A 31 -3.56 -48.34 14.06
N THR A 32 -4.02 -49.47 14.58
CA THR A 32 -5.27 -49.64 15.30
C THR A 32 -5.20 -48.97 16.67
N ARG A 33 -6.18 -48.10 16.96
CA ARG A 33 -6.44 -47.58 18.30
C ARG A 33 -7.13 -48.68 19.09
N SER A 34 -6.46 -49.19 20.14
CA SER A 34 -7.10 -49.98 21.19
C SER A 34 -7.59 -49.04 22.29
N LEU A 35 -8.90 -49.08 22.54
CA LEU A 35 -9.57 -48.50 23.71
C LEU A 35 -9.83 -49.63 24.72
N SER A 36 -9.86 -49.24 25.99
CA SER A 36 -10.28 -50.00 27.18
C SER A 36 -9.14 -50.72 27.91
N THR A 37 -9.06 -50.79 29.23
CA THR A 37 -9.77 -50.24 30.41
C THR A 37 -9.01 -50.84 31.59
N ALA A 38 -8.73 -50.08 32.67
CA ALA A 38 -8.79 -50.58 34.05
C ALA A 38 -8.26 -49.53 35.02
N LEU A 39 -9.18 -49.06 35.86
CA LEU A 39 -8.93 -48.42 37.14
C LEU A 39 -8.15 -49.37 38.06
N LEU A 40 -7.15 -48.85 38.77
CA LEU A 40 -6.87 -49.28 40.15
C LEU A 40 -6.52 -48.07 40.99
N CYS A 41 -7.39 -47.83 41.97
CA CYS A 41 -7.30 -46.82 43.02
C CYS A 41 -5.99 -46.96 43.81
N ARG A 42 -5.31 -45.84 44.07
CA ARG A 42 -4.33 -45.75 45.16
C ARG A 42 -4.73 -44.62 46.09
N THR A 43 -5.01 -45.02 47.32
CA THR A 43 -5.42 -44.24 48.49
C THR A 43 -4.40 -43.16 48.86
N PRO A 44 -4.82 -41.96 49.32
CA PRO A 44 -3.92 -41.00 49.95
C PRO A 44 -3.70 -41.38 51.43
N SER A 45 -2.45 -41.50 51.86
CA SER A 45 -2.10 -41.48 53.29
C SER A 45 -1.63 -40.06 53.68
N PRO A 46 -2.02 -39.54 54.85
CA PRO A 46 -1.59 -38.24 55.34
C PRO A 46 -0.26 -38.34 56.10
N LEU A 47 0.33 -37.17 56.41
CA LEU A 47 1.46 -36.93 57.32
C LEU A 47 2.82 -36.66 56.64
N ALA A 48 3.03 -35.41 56.22
CA ALA A 48 4.32 -34.73 56.41
C ALA A 48 4.09 -33.20 56.50
N PRO A 49 4.68 -32.51 57.48
CA PRO A 49 4.35 -31.13 57.82
C PRO A 49 4.95 -30.12 56.82
N THR A 50 4.12 -29.15 56.44
CA THR A 50 4.47 -27.96 55.68
C THR A 50 5.48 -27.09 56.44
N ARG A 51 6.71 -26.98 55.95
CA ARG A 51 7.59 -25.85 56.28
C ARG A 51 7.34 -24.74 55.27
N LEU A 52 6.59 -23.73 55.69
CA LEU A 52 6.55 -22.44 55.00
C LEU A 52 7.93 -21.77 55.12
N PRO A 53 8.56 -21.32 54.02
CA PRO A 53 9.68 -20.40 54.15
C PRO A 53 9.16 -19.03 54.62
N SER A 54 9.75 -18.60 55.73
CA SER A 54 9.55 -17.33 56.42
C SER A 54 9.59 -16.13 55.48
N ALA A 55 8.55 -15.30 55.56
CA ALA A 55 8.49 -13.99 54.92
C ALA A 55 9.44 -13.00 55.63
N ALA A 56 10.71 -12.98 55.26
CA ALA A 56 11.60 -11.86 55.55
C ALA A 56 12.86 -11.91 54.66
N ALA A 57 13.21 -10.75 54.11
CA ALA A 57 14.52 -10.39 53.58
C ALA A 57 14.93 -10.97 52.21
N THR A 58 14.39 -10.37 51.15
CA THR A 58 15.24 -9.74 50.12
C THR A 58 14.42 -8.68 49.40
N LEU A 59 14.38 -7.48 50.01
CA LEU A 59 13.98 -6.25 49.34
C LEU A 59 15.03 -5.94 48.28
N VAL A 60 14.87 -6.50 47.08
CA VAL A 60 15.52 -5.95 45.90
C VAL A 60 14.76 -4.67 45.59
N PRO A 61 15.39 -3.48 45.59
CA PRO A 61 14.69 -2.26 45.22
C PRO A 61 14.15 -2.45 43.81
N PHE A 62 12.83 -2.36 43.69
CA PHE A 62 12.11 -2.38 42.43
C PHE A 62 12.57 -1.15 41.65
N HIS A 63 13.66 -1.30 40.90
CA HIS A 63 14.10 -0.27 39.97
C HIS A 63 12.91 -0.07 39.02
N PRO A 64 12.36 1.15 38.88
CA PRO A 64 11.28 1.38 37.94
C PRO A 64 11.76 0.83 36.60
N LEU A 65 10.99 -0.12 36.05
CA LEU A 65 11.12 -0.58 34.69
C LEU A 65 11.16 0.67 33.82
N ALA A 66 12.37 1.14 33.50
CA ALA A 66 12.56 2.06 32.41
C ALA A 66 11.83 1.42 31.23
N PRO A 67 10.90 2.13 30.57
CA PRO A 67 10.24 1.56 29.42
C PRO A 67 11.36 1.17 28.46
N ARG A 68 11.59 -0.14 28.31
CA ARG A 68 12.48 -0.63 27.27
C ARG A 68 11.93 0.02 26.02
N PRO A 69 12.68 0.91 25.35
CA PRO A 69 12.12 1.51 24.16
C PRO A 69 11.78 0.32 23.27
N LEU A 70 10.52 0.24 22.86
CA LEU A 70 10.14 -0.59 21.72
C LEU A 70 10.78 0.06 20.50
N VAL A 71 12.11 0.07 20.46
CA VAL A 71 12.83 0.05 19.22
C VAL A 71 12.53 -1.32 18.67
N HIS A 72 11.38 -1.40 18.02
CA HIS A 72 11.29 -2.15 16.79
C HIS A 72 12.40 -1.55 15.91
N ASN A 73 13.63 -2.00 16.12
CA ASN A 73 14.75 -1.88 15.20
C ASN A 73 14.43 -2.77 13.99
N PHE A 74 13.27 -2.54 13.40
CA PHE A 74 12.98 -2.82 12.02
C PHE A 74 13.39 -1.62 11.16
N THR A 75 14.36 -0.84 11.61
CA THR A 75 15.33 -0.24 10.70
C THR A 75 16.19 -1.39 10.17
N GLN A 76 15.58 -2.26 9.35
CA GLN A 76 16.38 -2.90 8.33
C GLN A 76 16.94 -1.75 7.53
N HIS A 77 18.20 -1.40 7.79
CA HIS A 77 19.01 -0.63 6.88
C HIS A 77 19.07 -1.47 5.60
N ARG A 78 18.05 -1.35 4.76
CA ARG A 78 18.07 -1.85 3.40
C ARG A 78 19.02 -0.93 2.65
N HIS A 79 20.31 -1.13 2.85
CA HIS A 79 21.36 -0.55 2.04
C HIS A 79 20.98 -0.83 0.58
N ALA A 80 20.77 0.26 -0.17
CA ALA A 80 20.46 0.32 -1.58
C ALA A 80 19.88 -0.98 -2.15
N VAL A 81 18.57 -1.15 -2.08
CA VAL A 81 17.90 -2.27 -2.72
C VAL A 81 18.16 -2.18 -4.22
N ALA A 82 19.16 -2.91 -4.71
CA ALA A 82 19.51 -2.96 -6.13
C ALA A 82 18.40 -3.67 -6.94
N ASN A 83 17.64 -4.53 -6.27
CA ASN A 83 16.61 -5.37 -6.87
C ASN A 83 15.24 -5.00 -6.30
N PHE A 84 14.42 -4.30 -7.07
CA PHE A 84 13.03 -3.94 -6.73
C PHE A 84 12.08 -5.13 -6.85
N ARG A 85 12.47 -6.25 -6.25
CA ARG A 85 11.72 -7.52 -6.22
C ARG A 85 12.00 -8.23 -4.89
N PRO A 86 10.98 -8.78 -4.22
CA PRO A 86 11.16 -9.54 -2.99
C PRO A 86 11.89 -10.85 -3.28
N LYS A 87 12.86 -11.22 -2.43
CA LYS A 87 13.63 -12.48 -2.59
C LYS A 87 12.77 -13.73 -2.42
N LYS A 88 11.80 -13.71 -1.51
CA LYS A 88 10.92 -14.84 -1.18
C LYS A 88 9.48 -14.33 -1.04
N LEU A 89 8.53 -15.11 -1.55
CA LEU A 89 7.09 -14.86 -1.44
C LEU A 89 6.41 -16.15 -1.00
N LYS A 90 5.41 -16.04 -0.10
CA LYS A 90 4.56 -17.17 0.27
C LYS A 90 3.79 -17.71 -0.93
N HIS A 91 3.23 -16.82 -1.74
CA HIS A 91 2.52 -17.15 -2.97
C HIS A 91 3.10 -16.36 -4.14
N LYS A 92 3.36 -17.04 -5.27
CA LYS A 92 3.92 -16.41 -6.47
C LYS A 92 2.93 -15.46 -7.18
N LYS A 93 1.63 -15.76 -7.12
CA LYS A 93 0.56 -14.96 -7.76
C LYS A 93 -0.37 -14.38 -6.70
N ALA A 94 -0.74 -13.11 -6.82
CA ALA A 94 -1.62 -12.41 -5.87
C ALA A 94 -2.83 -11.78 -6.57
N HIS A 95 -3.99 -11.72 -5.90
CA HIS A 95 -5.16 -11.02 -6.45
C HIS A 95 -4.85 -9.54 -6.72
N LYS A 96 -5.58 -8.93 -7.67
CA LYS A 96 -5.26 -7.57 -8.14
C LYS A 96 -5.28 -6.54 -7.01
N GLY A 97 -6.26 -6.65 -6.10
CA GLY A 97 -6.46 -5.73 -4.99
C GLY A 97 -6.72 -4.29 -5.44
N PHE A 98 -6.82 -3.39 -4.46
CA PHE A 98 -6.94 -1.95 -4.66
C PHE A 98 -6.03 -1.24 -3.65
N TRP A 99 -5.57 -0.02 -3.97
CA TRP A 99 -4.76 0.74 -3.03
C TRP A 99 -5.62 1.21 -1.85
N PRO A 100 -5.06 1.27 -0.63
CA PRO A 100 -5.85 1.62 0.55
C PRO A 100 -6.24 3.10 0.52
N THR A 101 -7.52 3.35 0.77
CA THR A 101 -8.05 4.69 1.07
C THR A 101 -8.19 4.81 2.58
N HIS A 102 -7.39 5.66 3.21
CA HIS A 102 -7.37 5.80 4.67
C HIS A 102 -8.48 6.74 5.17
N THR A 103 -9.73 6.28 5.16
CA THR A 103 -10.88 7.02 5.71
C THR A 103 -10.69 7.35 7.19
N GLY A 104 -10.08 6.44 7.96
CA GLY A 104 -9.77 6.65 9.39
C GLY A 104 -8.62 7.62 9.68
N GLY A 105 -8.07 8.32 8.68
CA GLY A 105 -7.04 9.33 8.90
C GLY A 105 -5.67 8.78 9.30
N SER A 106 -5.25 7.64 8.73
CA SER A 106 -3.92 7.07 8.98
C SER A 106 -2.80 8.02 8.54
N LEU A 107 -1.84 8.24 9.44
CA LEU A 107 -0.68 9.12 9.23
C LEU A 107 0.61 8.32 8.91
N ARG A 108 0.49 7.00 8.76
CA ARG A 108 1.65 6.12 8.58
C ARG A 108 2.32 6.39 7.24
N GLY A 109 3.59 6.79 7.30
CA GLY A 109 4.40 7.08 6.11
C GLY A 109 4.07 8.42 5.45
N THR A 110 3.38 9.33 6.15
CA THR A 110 3.05 10.68 5.66
C THR A 110 4.18 11.68 5.91
N THR A 111 5.01 11.44 6.92
CA THR A 111 6.17 12.28 7.27
C THR A 111 7.46 11.77 6.64
N VAL A 112 8.38 12.71 6.37
CA VAL A 112 9.78 12.41 6.02
C VAL A 112 10.47 11.87 7.28
N TYR A 113 11.19 10.77 7.17
CA TYR A 113 11.81 10.14 8.34
C TYR A 113 13.33 9.97 8.24
N TYR A 114 13.85 9.61 7.07
CA TYR A 114 15.29 9.39 6.88
C TYR A 114 15.98 10.60 6.24
N GLY A 115 15.31 11.24 5.29
CA GLY A 115 15.83 12.38 4.53
C GLY A 115 15.55 13.74 5.14
N ASP A 116 16.10 14.76 4.49
CA ASP A 116 15.79 16.18 4.76
C ASP A 116 14.65 16.66 3.84
N TYR A 117 14.50 16.01 2.68
CA TYR A 117 13.46 16.31 1.68
C TYR A 117 12.78 15.03 1.23
N GLY A 118 11.51 15.15 0.82
CA GLY A 118 10.71 14.03 0.35
C GLY A 118 9.80 14.38 -0.81
N LEU A 119 9.36 13.34 -1.52
CA LEU A 119 8.31 13.43 -2.53
C LEU A 119 7.09 12.64 -2.05
N GLN A 120 5.97 13.34 -1.87
CA GLN A 120 4.74 12.79 -1.32
C GLN A 120 3.67 12.64 -2.39
N ALA A 121 2.96 11.52 -2.37
CA ALA A 121 1.81 11.29 -3.24
C ALA A 121 0.62 12.18 -2.81
N LEU A 122 -0.01 12.85 -3.77
CA LEU A 122 -1.28 13.55 -3.56
C LEU A 122 -2.48 12.64 -3.80
N GLU A 123 -2.28 11.58 -4.59
CA GLU A 123 -3.32 10.63 -4.97
C GLU A 123 -2.92 9.21 -4.61
N GLY A 124 -3.93 8.35 -4.45
CA GLY A 124 -3.71 6.92 -4.31
C GLY A 124 -3.44 6.29 -5.68
N GLY A 125 -2.53 5.33 -5.74
CA GLY A 125 -2.18 4.67 -6.98
C GLY A 125 -1.35 3.41 -6.81
N ARG A 126 -1.13 2.73 -7.93
CA ARG A 126 -0.30 1.54 -8.02
C ARG A 126 0.98 1.86 -8.79
N LEU A 127 2.12 1.87 -8.11
CA LEU A 127 3.42 2.16 -8.71
C LEU A 127 4.13 0.86 -9.06
N SER A 128 4.63 0.75 -10.29
CA SER A 128 5.44 -0.40 -10.72
C SER A 128 6.89 -0.28 -10.25
N ASP A 129 7.57 -1.41 -10.19
CA ASP A 129 9.03 -1.50 -9.99
C ASP A 129 9.77 -0.60 -10.99
N LYS A 130 9.46 -0.71 -12.29
CA LYS A 130 10.07 0.11 -13.36
C LYS A 130 9.96 1.63 -13.11
N GLN A 131 8.82 2.10 -12.58
CA GLN A 131 8.62 3.51 -12.24
C GLN A 131 9.46 3.95 -11.03
N LEU A 132 9.59 3.09 -10.03
CA LEU A 132 10.43 3.38 -8.85
C LEU A 132 11.92 3.36 -9.24
N ASP A 133 12.32 2.47 -10.15
CA ASP A 133 13.68 2.38 -10.68
C ASP A 133 14.03 3.60 -11.51
N SER A 134 13.13 4.03 -12.41
CA SER A 134 13.36 5.21 -13.25
C SER A 134 13.50 6.47 -12.41
N ALA A 135 12.63 6.66 -11.41
CA ALA A 135 12.72 7.76 -10.45
C ALA A 135 14.03 7.72 -9.64
N ARG A 136 14.43 6.54 -9.16
CA ARG A 136 15.72 6.36 -8.46
C ARG A 136 16.90 6.75 -9.35
N VAL A 137 16.93 6.26 -10.59
CA VAL A 137 18.02 6.54 -11.54
C VAL A 137 18.06 8.03 -11.86
N ALA A 138 16.91 8.66 -12.11
CA ALA A 138 16.81 10.09 -12.37
C ALA A 138 17.36 10.93 -11.21
N ILE A 139 16.96 10.63 -9.97
CA ILE A 139 17.45 11.34 -8.80
C ILE A 139 18.95 11.12 -8.63
N ARG A 140 19.43 9.87 -8.72
CA ARG A 140 20.87 9.59 -8.58
C ARG A 140 21.73 10.32 -9.61
N ARG A 141 21.23 10.54 -10.83
CA ARG A 141 21.95 11.33 -11.86
C ARG A 141 22.14 12.78 -11.42
N VAL A 142 21.12 13.40 -10.83
CA VAL A 142 21.21 14.78 -10.30
C VAL A 142 22.08 14.84 -9.05
N LEU A 143 21.91 13.88 -8.15
CA LEU A 143 22.64 13.84 -6.87
C LEU A 143 24.13 13.50 -7.01
N LYS A 144 24.57 12.98 -8.16
CA LYS A 144 25.98 12.65 -8.43
C LYS A 144 26.92 13.83 -8.15
N GLN A 145 26.43 15.06 -8.30
CA GLN A 145 27.19 16.29 -8.06
C GLN A 145 27.53 16.52 -6.59
N GLU A 146 26.71 16.04 -5.66
CA GLU A 146 26.84 16.27 -4.22
C GLU A 146 27.44 15.04 -3.52
N LYS A 147 28.63 15.21 -2.96
CA LYS A 147 29.33 14.16 -2.22
C LYS A 147 28.63 13.89 -0.89
N GLY A 148 28.36 12.62 -0.58
CA GLY A 148 27.68 12.22 0.65
C GLY A 148 26.15 12.25 0.59
N SER A 149 25.56 12.57 -0.57
CA SER A 149 24.12 12.51 -0.77
C SER A 149 23.59 11.08 -0.63
N ARG A 150 22.43 10.93 0.05
CA ARG A 150 21.78 9.62 0.24
C ARG A 150 20.36 9.67 -0.31
N PHE A 151 19.98 8.60 -1.00
CA PHE A 151 18.64 8.37 -1.53
C PHE A 151 17.95 7.26 -0.74
N PHE A 152 16.70 7.48 -0.36
CA PHE A 152 15.87 6.50 0.31
C PHE A 152 14.57 6.28 -0.45
N LEU A 153 14.21 5.02 -0.63
CA LEU A 153 12.91 4.63 -1.13
C LEU A 153 12.05 4.18 0.05
N ARG A 154 10.88 4.80 0.22
CA ARG A 154 9.97 4.54 1.34
C ARG A 154 8.96 3.43 1.04
N CYS A 155 8.63 3.26 -0.24
CA CYS A 155 7.69 2.24 -0.71
C CYS A 155 8.45 1.14 -1.48
N PHE A 156 8.28 -0.12 -1.08
CA PHE A 156 8.91 -1.25 -1.76
C PHE A 156 7.87 -2.02 -2.60
N PRO A 157 8.18 -2.40 -3.86
CA PRO A 157 7.29 -3.20 -4.69
C PRO A 157 7.30 -4.66 -4.23
N ASP A 158 6.30 -5.00 -3.43
CA ASP A 158 6.13 -6.30 -2.78
C ASP A 158 5.07 -7.17 -3.46
N ARG A 159 4.14 -6.58 -4.22
CA ARG A 159 3.03 -7.33 -4.82
C ARG A 159 3.35 -7.78 -6.25
N PRO A 160 3.24 -9.08 -6.57
CA PRO A 160 3.42 -9.57 -7.93
C PRO A 160 2.20 -9.23 -8.80
N VAL A 161 2.44 -8.58 -9.94
CA VAL A 161 1.42 -8.33 -10.96
C VAL A 161 1.60 -9.36 -12.07
N THR A 162 0.53 -10.11 -12.32
CA THR A 162 0.48 -11.09 -13.41
C THR A 162 -0.24 -10.51 -14.61
N SER A 163 0.26 -10.80 -15.81
CA SER A 163 -0.43 -10.50 -17.06
C SER A 163 -0.69 -11.79 -17.83
N LYS A 164 -1.79 -11.83 -18.57
CA LYS A 164 -2.04 -12.86 -19.58
C LYS A 164 -1.72 -12.23 -20.93
N GLY A 165 -1.12 -13.00 -21.84
CA GLY A 165 -0.80 -12.52 -23.18
C GLY A 165 -2.06 -12.02 -23.90
N ALA A 166 -1.95 -10.89 -24.59
CA ALA A 166 -3.05 -10.24 -25.28
C ALA A 166 -3.63 -11.12 -26.41
N GLU A 167 -2.80 -12.02 -26.94
CA GLU A 167 -3.14 -13.02 -27.95
C GLU A 167 -4.06 -14.13 -27.42
N THR A 168 -4.15 -14.32 -26.11
CA THR A 168 -4.88 -15.44 -25.51
C THR A 168 -6.32 -15.06 -25.14
N ARG A 169 -7.29 -15.94 -25.45
CA ARG A 169 -8.70 -15.78 -25.05
C ARG A 169 -8.88 -15.86 -23.53
N MET A 170 -10.03 -15.38 -23.04
CA MET A 170 -10.43 -15.46 -21.62
C MET A 170 -10.48 -16.91 -21.10
N GLY A 171 -10.38 -17.09 -19.77
CA GLY A 171 -10.36 -18.41 -19.12
C GLY A 171 -8.96 -19.03 -18.99
N LYS A 172 -8.87 -20.37 -18.81
CA LYS A 172 -7.61 -21.15 -18.68
C LYS A 172 -6.69 -20.70 -17.52
N GLY A 173 -7.25 -20.07 -16.49
CA GLY A 173 -6.52 -19.63 -15.30
C GLY A 173 -5.69 -18.35 -15.50
N LYS A 174 -4.78 -18.11 -14.54
CA LYS A 174 -4.03 -16.87 -14.40
C LYS A 174 -2.64 -16.93 -15.06
N GLY A 175 -2.23 -15.86 -15.74
CA GLY A 175 -0.93 -15.75 -16.40
C GLY A 175 0.29 -15.74 -15.47
N ALA A 176 1.47 -15.55 -16.07
CA ALA A 176 2.75 -15.46 -15.36
C ALA A 176 2.92 -14.09 -14.68
N VAL A 177 3.87 -14.00 -13.74
CA VAL A 177 4.23 -12.73 -13.09
C VAL A 177 5.10 -11.93 -14.05
N ASP A 178 4.69 -10.69 -14.33
CA ASP A 178 5.37 -9.80 -15.26
C ASP A 178 6.28 -8.82 -14.50
N TYR A 179 5.71 -8.09 -13.55
CA TYR A 179 6.43 -7.10 -12.75
C TYR A 179 5.92 -7.05 -11.30
N PHE A 180 6.67 -6.36 -10.45
CA PHE A 180 6.25 -6.09 -9.07
C PHE A 180 5.72 -4.67 -8.94
N ALA A 181 4.71 -4.48 -8.09
CA ALA A 181 4.14 -3.19 -7.83
C ALA A 181 3.90 -2.97 -6.34
N THR A 182 3.77 -1.71 -5.95
CA THR A 182 3.37 -1.31 -4.60
C THR A 182 2.11 -0.46 -4.66
N PHE A 183 1.32 -0.50 -3.60
CA PHE A 183 0.18 0.40 -3.43
C PHE A 183 0.61 1.59 -2.60
N VAL A 184 0.29 2.77 -3.08
CA VAL A 184 0.56 4.04 -2.42
C VAL A 184 -0.78 4.70 -2.13
N ALA A 185 -0.99 5.08 -0.86
CA ALA A 185 -2.13 5.89 -0.46
C ALA A 185 -1.83 7.37 -0.69
N ALA A 186 -2.88 8.18 -0.85
CA ALA A 186 -2.74 9.64 -0.83
C ALA A 186 -2.07 10.08 0.49
N GLY A 187 -1.17 11.05 0.39
CA GLY A 187 -0.39 11.55 1.51
C GLY A 187 0.83 10.72 1.89
N ARG A 188 1.15 9.62 1.19
CA ARG A 188 2.32 8.81 1.56
C ARG A 188 3.59 9.31 0.87
N VAL A 189 4.70 9.35 1.60
CA VAL A 189 6.02 9.70 1.06
C VAL A 189 6.58 8.50 0.30
N ILE A 190 7.00 8.73 -0.94
CA ILE A 190 7.49 7.69 -1.85
C ILE A 190 9.02 7.62 -1.79
N VAL A 191 9.66 8.78 -1.85
CA VAL A 191 11.11 8.95 -1.95
C VAL A 191 11.58 10.02 -0.98
N GLU A 192 12.77 9.84 -0.42
CA GLU A 192 13.45 10.84 0.41
C GLU A 192 14.92 11.00 -0.01
N VAL A 193 15.46 12.18 0.23
CA VAL A 193 16.85 12.54 -0.06
C VAL A 193 17.45 13.25 1.15
N LYS A 194 18.72 12.96 1.45
CA LYS A 194 19.49 13.55 2.56
C LYS A 194 20.82 14.13 2.09
N GLY A 195 21.24 15.24 2.70
CA GLY A 195 22.57 15.82 2.53
C GLY A 195 22.75 16.53 1.19
N VAL A 196 21.74 17.32 0.80
CA VAL A 196 21.70 18.01 -0.50
C VAL A 196 21.19 19.43 -0.30
N ARG A 197 21.65 20.38 -1.11
CA ARG A 197 21.09 21.74 -1.14
C ARG A 197 19.63 21.71 -1.61
N LYS A 198 18.81 22.62 -1.08
CA LYS A 198 17.36 22.68 -1.38
C LYS A 198 17.07 22.77 -2.87
N GLU A 199 17.79 23.62 -3.60
CA GLU A 199 17.61 23.84 -5.04
C GLU A 199 17.85 22.56 -5.87
N LEU A 200 18.93 21.82 -5.55
CA LEU A 200 19.23 20.55 -6.19
C LEU A 200 18.20 19.47 -5.82
N ALA A 201 17.74 19.45 -4.57
CA ALA A 201 16.70 18.54 -4.14
C ALA A 201 15.39 18.80 -4.90
N GLU A 202 14.96 20.05 -5.02
CA GLU A 202 13.76 20.43 -5.77
C GLU A 202 13.88 20.03 -7.25
N LYS A 203 15.03 20.30 -7.88
CA LYS A 203 15.30 19.89 -9.27
C LYS A 203 15.24 18.37 -9.43
N ALA A 204 15.88 17.62 -8.54
CA ALA A 204 15.87 16.15 -8.58
C ALA A 204 14.46 15.58 -8.39
N MET A 205 13.71 16.12 -7.44
CA MET A 205 12.35 15.68 -7.13
C MET A 205 11.36 16.03 -8.24
N ARG A 206 11.54 17.16 -8.93
CA ARG A 206 10.73 17.53 -10.10
C ARG A 206 10.91 16.55 -11.26
N ILE A 207 12.15 16.15 -11.55
CA ILE A 207 12.44 15.15 -12.59
C ILE A 207 11.85 13.79 -12.19
N ALA A 208 11.97 13.40 -10.93
CA ALA A 208 11.39 12.16 -10.42
C ALA A 208 9.86 12.15 -10.51
N ALA A 209 9.21 13.28 -10.17
CA ALA A 209 7.76 13.45 -10.24
C ALA A 209 7.21 13.15 -11.63
N ALA A 210 7.90 13.57 -12.69
CA ALA A 210 7.51 13.27 -14.07
C ALA A 210 7.59 11.77 -14.42
N GLY A 211 8.46 11.01 -13.74
CA GLY A 211 8.55 9.55 -13.91
C GLY A 211 7.43 8.79 -13.18
N PHE A 212 6.75 9.43 -12.23
CA PHE A 212 5.61 8.85 -11.53
C PHE A 212 4.31 9.15 -12.27
N GLY A 213 3.48 8.13 -12.49
CA GLY A 213 2.15 8.28 -13.08
C GLY A 213 1.08 8.78 -12.12
N ILE A 214 1.46 9.51 -11.05
CA ILE A 214 0.54 10.05 -10.03
C ILE A 214 0.95 11.47 -9.66
N ARG A 215 -0.02 12.30 -9.24
CA ARG A 215 0.26 13.64 -8.73
C ARG A 215 1.07 13.56 -7.44
N THR A 216 2.15 14.33 -7.36
CA THR A 216 3.05 14.37 -6.21
C THR A 216 3.36 15.81 -5.79
N ARG A 217 3.78 15.98 -4.53
CA ARG A 217 4.27 17.25 -4.00
C ARG A 217 5.63 17.07 -3.33
N PHE A 218 6.47 18.10 -3.44
CA PHE A 218 7.71 18.20 -2.69
C PHE A 218 7.41 18.59 -1.23
N ILE A 219 8.09 17.96 -0.29
CA ILE A 219 7.99 18.26 1.14
C ILE A 219 9.37 18.39 1.76
N VAL A 220 9.49 19.29 2.73
CA VAL A 220 10.66 19.46 3.59
C VAL A 220 10.40 18.69 4.89
N ALA A 221 11.45 18.14 5.49
CA ALA A 221 11.33 17.47 6.77
C ALA A 221 10.96 18.47 7.89
N ASP A 222 9.87 18.19 8.58
CA ASP A 222 9.44 18.96 9.74
C ASP A 222 10.30 18.59 10.94
N LYS A 223 11.22 19.47 11.35
CA LYS A 223 12.11 19.23 12.50
C LYS A 223 11.36 19.13 13.83
N GLU A 224 10.20 19.74 13.92
CA GLU A 224 9.41 19.85 15.14
C GLU A 224 8.41 18.70 15.33
N ASN A 225 8.43 17.67 14.46
CA ASN A 225 7.52 16.52 14.53
C ASN A 225 6.03 16.92 14.71
N ARG A 226 5.63 18.06 14.15
CA ARG A 226 4.22 18.48 14.16
C ARG A 226 3.39 17.44 13.42
N MET A 227 2.15 17.27 13.87
CA MET A 227 1.21 16.37 13.20
C MET A 227 1.10 16.80 11.73
N PRO A 228 1.42 15.93 10.75
CA PRO A 228 1.36 16.33 9.35
C PRO A 228 -0.10 16.62 8.98
N PRO A 229 -0.36 17.65 8.15
CA PRO A 229 -1.71 17.93 7.68
C PRO A 229 -2.27 16.70 6.97
N ARG A 230 -3.53 16.37 7.24
CA ARG A 230 -4.21 15.24 6.59
C ARG A 230 -4.31 15.53 5.09
N VAL A 231 -3.51 14.82 4.29
CA VAL A 231 -3.64 14.85 2.83
C VAL A 231 -4.80 13.93 2.47
N LEU A 232 -5.97 14.53 2.30
CA LEU A 232 -7.14 13.80 1.82
C LEU A 232 -7.00 13.52 0.32
N PRO A 233 -7.47 12.36 -0.16
CA PRO A 233 -7.57 12.08 -1.59
C PRO A 233 -8.37 13.18 -2.31
N ALA A 234 -8.03 13.46 -3.57
CA ALA A 234 -8.66 14.54 -4.36
C ALA A 234 -10.20 14.46 -4.33
N PHE A 235 -10.77 13.27 -4.57
CA PHE A 235 -12.24 13.09 -4.56
C PHE A 235 -12.90 13.37 -3.19
N VAL A 236 -12.17 13.17 -2.09
CA VAL A 236 -12.68 13.50 -0.75
C VAL A 236 -12.65 15.00 -0.54
N ARG A 237 -11.56 15.67 -0.98
CA ARG A 237 -11.45 17.14 -0.95
C ARG A 237 -12.55 17.79 -1.78
N GLU A 238 -12.81 17.27 -2.97
CA GLU A 238 -13.89 17.77 -3.85
C GLU A 238 -15.27 17.57 -3.22
N ARG A 239 -15.53 16.44 -2.55
CA ARG A 239 -16.79 16.22 -1.82
C ARG A 239 -16.96 17.20 -0.67
N LEU A 240 -15.93 17.39 0.15
CA LEU A 240 -15.96 18.33 1.27
C LEU A 240 -16.15 19.76 0.77
N ALA A 241 -15.42 20.17 -0.26
CA ALA A 241 -15.59 21.48 -0.87
C ALA A 241 -17.03 21.70 -1.36
N ARG A 242 -17.65 20.71 -2.01
CA ARG A 242 -19.07 20.79 -2.40
C ARG A 242 -20.02 20.96 -1.20
N GLN A 243 -19.76 20.27 -0.10
CA GLN A 243 -20.56 20.41 1.13
C GLN A 243 -20.37 21.80 1.75
N GLU A 244 -19.12 22.28 1.83
CA GLU A 244 -18.78 23.62 2.32
C GLU A 244 -19.43 24.72 1.46
N PHE A 245 -19.45 24.58 0.13
CA PHE A 245 -20.16 25.51 -0.75
C PHE A 245 -21.68 25.48 -0.53
N ALA A 246 -22.27 24.28 -0.38
CA ALA A 246 -23.70 24.15 -0.10
C ALA A 246 -24.08 24.75 1.27
N GLU A 247 -23.24 24.59 2.28
CA GLU A 247 -23.42 25.21 3.60
C GLU A 247 -23.26 26.73 3.54
N PHE A 248 -22.31 27.25 2.77
CA PHE A 248 -22.11 28.68 2.56
C PHE A 248 -23.33 29.32 1.86
N ASP A 249 -23.80 28.73 0.77
CA ASP A 249 -24.99 29.21 0.05
C ASP A 249 -26.25 29.15 0.92
N ALA A 250 -26.41 28.09 1.72
CA ALA A 250 -27.50 28.00 2.69
C ALA A 250 -27.42 29.09 3.77
N THR A 251 -26.22 29.41 4.25
CA THR A 251 -25.99 30.48 5.24
C THR A 251 -26.27 31.86 4.64
N GLN A 252 -25.89 32.09 3.38
CA GLN A 252 -26.20 33.35 2.68
C GLN A 252 -27.70 33.48 2.39
N ALA A 253 -28.35 32.40 1.94
CA ALA A 253 -29.80 32.36 1.79
C ALA A 253 -30.53 32.63 3.12
N ALA A 254 -30.03 32.10 4.24
CA ALA A 254 -30.58 32.37 5.56
C ALA A 254 -30.37 33.83 6.04
N LYS A 255 -29.31 34.51 5.58
CA LYS A 255 -29.07 35.94 5.86
C LYS A 255 -29.90 36.88 4.97
N VAL A 256 -30.21 36.45 3.75
CA VAL A 256 -31.03 37.19 2.78
C VAL A 256 -32.53 36.95 3.00
N ALA A 257 -32.89 35.93 3.79
CA ALA A 257 -34.27 35.76 4.24
C ALA A 257 -34.72 37.04 4.96
N PRO A 258 -35.83 37.68 4.52
CA PRO A 258 -36.31 38.89 5.17
C PRO A 258 -36.60 38.52 6.62
N THR A 259 -35.91 39.18 7.55
CA THR A 259 -36.33 39.24 8.94
C THR A 259 -37.69 39.91 8.91
N SER A 260 -38.74 39.09 8.84
CA SER A 260 -40.11 39.53 9.00
C SER A 260 -40.26 39.96 10.46
N GLY A 261 -39.80 41.19 10.72
CA GLY A 261 -40.20 41.97 11.86
C GLY A 261 -41.72 42.04 11.79
N ARG A 262 -42.36 41.22 12.63
CA ARG A 262 -43.74 41.24 13.08
C ARG A 262 -44.48 42.52 12.66
N THR A 263 -44.94 42.58 11.42
CA THR A 263 -45.77 43.67 10.90
C THR A 263 -47.15 43.10 10.65
N GLY A 264 -48.12 43.75 11.31
CA GLY A 264 -49.46 43.25 11.49
C GLY A 264 -50.17 42.88 10.20
N LEU A 265 -51.00 41.86 10.34
CA LEU A 265 -52.04 41.45 9.42
C LEU A 265 -52.77 42.67 8.81
N ARG A 266 -52.51 42.99 7.54
CA ARG A 266 -53.47 43.70 6.70
C ARG A 266 -53.59 42.99 5.36
N ARG A 267 -54.73 42.32 5.20
CA ARG A 267 -55.25 41.80 3.92
C ARG A 267 -55.27 42.95 2.90
N ALA A 268 -54.59 42.76 1.78
CA ALA A 268 -54.88 43.48 0.53
C ALA A 268 -55.07 42.45 -0.58
N LYS A 269 -56.17 42.64 -1.31
CA LYS A 269 -56.70 41.87 -2.44
C LYS A 269 -55.98 42.26 -3.75
N ALA A 270 -56.12 41.38 -4.76
CA ALA A 270 -55.94 41.64 -6.21
C ALA A 270 -54.48 41.82 -6.68
N GLU A 271 -53.97 41.37 -7.84
CA GLU A 271 -54.42 40.75 -9.11
C GLU A 271 -53.16 40.00 -9.65
N GLY A 272 -53.21 38.81 -10.24
CA GLY A 272 -53.44 38.63 -11.67
C GLY A 272 -52.29 39.11 -12.57
N THR A 273 -51.17 38.36 -12.72
CA THR A 273 -50.36 38.33 -13.96
C THR A 273 -49.33 37.20 -13.97
N THR A 274 -49.49 36.30 -14.95
CA THR A 274 -48.57 35.24 -15.36
C THR A 274 -47.32 35.81 -16.03
N ALA A 275 -46.13 35.45 -15.54
CA ALA A 275 -44.87 35.61 -16.27
C ALA A 275 -44.07 34.30 -16.23
N LYS A 276 -43.94 33.66 -17.40
CA LYS A 276 -43.08 32.50 -17.66
C LYS A 276 -41.60 32.89 -17.45
N ALA A 277 -40.91 32.21 -16.53
CA ALA A 277 -39.45 32.24 -16.47
C ALA A 277 -38.87 31.32 -17.55
N LYS A 278 -38.10 31.90 -18.50
CA LYS A 278 -37.26 31.18 -19.46
C LYS A 278 -36.00 30.69 -18.74
N THR A 279 -35.78 29.39 -18.73
CA THR A 279 -34.51 28.74 -18.36
C THR A 279 -33.44 29.11 -19.40
N VAL A 280 -32.32 29.68 -18.95
CA VAL A 280 -31.11 29.90 -19.77
C VAL A 280 -30.07 28.88 -19.31
N GLU A 281 -29.69 27.95 -20.18
CA GLU A 281 -28.55 27.06 -19.94
C GLU A 281 -27.22 27.79 -20.17
N PRO A 282 -26.17 27.52 -19.38
CA PRO A 282 -24.86 28.09 -19.62
C PRO A 282 -24.09 27.33 -20.71
N SER A 283 -23.71 28.06 -21.75
CA SER A 283 -22.81 27.62 -22.82
C SER A 283 -21.41 27.28 -22.29
N LYS A 284 -20.92 26.11 -22.69
CA LYS A 284 -19.51 25.69 -22.57
C LYS A 284 -18.57 26.71 -23.25
N VAL A 285 -17.54 27.11 -22.53
CA VAL A 285 -16.18 27.34 -23.05
C VAL A 285 -15.20 26.70 -22.08
#